data_AF-A0AAJ0F1V9-F1
#
_entry.id   AF-A0AAJ0F1V9-F1
#
_cell.length_a   1.000
_cell.length_b   1.000
_cell.length_c   1.000
_cell.angle_alpha   90.00
_cell.angle_beta   90.00
_cell.angle_gamma   90.00
#
_symmetry.space_group_name_H-M   'P 1'
#
loop_
_entity.id
_entity.type
_entity.pdbx_description
1 polymer ?
#
loop_
_entity_poly.entity_id
_entity_poly.type
_entity_poly.pdbx_seq_one_letter_code
_entity_poly.pdbx_strand_id
1 'polypeptide(L)'
;MAGVWPHTSIKLWDTCSSTSPESLAASPSHYPGAMAFSPDGKQLYLALIDDEGRIAIQDVLSNTPLHALSGPPGGEPSITFSPNGQKLLQLSNGGMSIWDVVSGTEVHTIRSPVDYWHLAFSPDSKWLVKVGETLPEPPGATRIL
;
A
#
# COMPACT_ATOMS: atom_id res chain seq x y z
N MET A 1 -15.97 26.16 12.33
CA MET A 1 -15.37 25.13 13.21
C MET A 1 -14.55 24.23 12.32
N ALA A 2 -13.21 24.36 12.34
CA ALA A 2 -12.35 23.40 11.65
C ALA A 2 -12.44 22.08 12.44
N GLY A 3 -12.96 21.03 11.82
CA GLY A 3 -12.97 19.71 12.44
C GLY A 3 -11.54 19.30 12.73
N VAL A 4 -11.24 18.93 13.97
CA VAL A 4 -9.99 18.22 14.29
C VAL A 4 -10.16 16.85 13.66
N TRP A 5 -9.64 16.66 12.46
CA TRP A 5 -9.55 15.34 11.86
C TRP A 5 -8.70 14.47 12.81
N PRO A 6 -9.13 13.23 13.11
CA PRO A 6 -8.38 12.38 14.01
C PRO A 6 -6.96 12.16 13.44
N HIS A 7 -5.94 12.47 14.23
CA HIS A 7 -4.57 12.13 13.90
C HIS A 7 -4.42 10.61 13.83
N THR A 8 -3.64 10.12 12.87
CA THR A 8 -3.27 8.70 12.78
C THR A 8 -2.67 8.24 14.11
N SER A 9 -3.31 7.26 14.76
CA SER A 9 -2.79 6.62 15.97
C SER A 9 -2.64 5.13 15.71
N ILE A 10 -1.44 4.60 15.97
CA ILE A 10 -1.14 3.18 15.80
C ILE A 10 -1.10 2.56 17.18
N LYS A 11 -1.80 1.44 17.34
CA LYS A 11 -1.85 0.67 18.57
C LYS A 11 -1.49 -0.76 18.26
N LEU A 12 -0.66 -1.35 19.12
CA LEU A 12 -0.21 -2.73 19.02
C LEU A 12 -0.77 -3.53 20.19
N TRP A 13 -1.49 -4.61 19.89
CA TRP A 13 -2.03 -5.53 20.88
C TRP A 13 -1.26 -6.86 20.82
N ASP A 14 -0.92 -7.39 21.99
CA ASP A 14 -0.55 -8.79 22.13
C ASP A 14 -1.82 -9.64 22.16
N THR A 15 -1.95 -10.61 21.26
CA THR A 15 -3.15 -11.47 21.16
C THR A 15 -3.16 -12.61 22.17
N CYS A 16 -2.02 -12.91 22.79
CA CYS A 16 -1.89 -13.91 23.85
C CYS A 16 -2.07 -13.32 25.25
N SER A 17 -2.02 -11.99 25.38
CA SER A 17 -2.14 -11.27 26.64
C SER A 17 -3.40 -10.42 26.69
N SER A 18 -4.00 -10.27 27.87
CA SER A 18 -5.12 -9.35 28.09
C SER A 18 -4.66 -7.93 28.49
N THR A 19 -3.41 -7.56 28.19
CA THR A 19 -2.83 -6.26 28.54
C THR A 19 -3.30 -5.15 27.61
N SER A 20 -3.23 -3.91 28.10
CA SER A 20 -3.49 -2.73 27.28
C SER A 20 -2.53 -2.64 26.10
N PRO A 21 -2.98 -2.16 24.92
CA PRO A 21 -2.11 -2.01 23.77
C PRO A 21 -1.00 -0.99 24.00
N GLU A 22 0.14 -1.22 23.38
CA GLU A 22 1.20 -0.23 23.26
C GLU A 22 0.82 0.81 22.19
N SER A 23 1.04 2.09 22.49
CA SER A 23 0.82 3.17 21.52
C SER A 23 2.12 3.43 20.77
N LEU A 24 2.07 3.34 19.44
CA LEU A 24 3.21 3.58 18.58
C LEU A 24 3.12 4.99 17.97
N ALA A 25 4.29 5.63 17.81
CA ALA A 25 4.38 6.93 17.16
C ALA A 25 4.07 6.78 15.66
N ALA A 26 3.19 7.63 15.15
CA ALA A 26 2.86 7.67 13.74
C ALA A 26 2.92 9.11 13.25
N SER A 27 3.37 9.28 12.00
CA SER A 27 3.31 10.57 11.34
C SER A 27 1.83 10.91 11.07
N PRO A 28 1.39 12.16 11.31
CA PRO A 28 0.02 12.56 11.02
C PRO A 28 -0.24 12.50 9.50
N SER A 29 -1.32 11.83 9.10
CA SER A 29 -1.82 11.85 7.72
C SER A 29 -3.34 11.96 7.71
N HIS A 30 -3.88 12.66 6.72
CA HIS A 30 -5.31 12.80 6.48
C HIS A 30 -5.92 11.61 5.74
N TYR A 31 -5.09 10.75 5.14
CA TYR A 31 -5.53 9.63 4.32
C TYR A 31 -5.34 8.29 5.06
N PRO A 32 -6.22 7.31 4.83
CA PRO A 32 -6.01 5.96 5.35
C PRO A 32 -4.73 5.38 4.75
N GLY A 33 -3.72 5.16 5.59
CA GLY A 33 -2.48 4.48 5.22
C GLY A 33 -2.64 2.96 5.15
N ALA A 34 -1.59 2.29 4.68
CA ALA A 34 -1.46 0.84 4.75
C ALA A 34 -0.43 0.45 5.81
N MET A 35 -0.57 -0.73 6.41
CA MET A 35 0.42 -1.30 7.34
C MET A 35 0.65 -2.78 7.05
N ALA A 36 1.88 -3.24 7.26
CA ALA A 36 2.21 -4.66 7.27
C ALA A 36 3.43 -4.95 8.14
N PHE A 37 3.43 -6.12 8.77
CA PHE A 37 4.64 -6.67 9.35
C PHE A 37 5.55 -7.19 8.24
N SER A 38 6.85 -7.01 8.44
CA SER A 38 7.88 -7.78 7.76
C SER A 38 7.69 -9.30 8.02
N PRO A 39 8.18 -10.18 7.13
CA PRO A 39 7.95 -11.62 7.27
C PRO A 39 8.57 -12.23 8.52
N ASP A 40 9.62 -11.62 9.06
CA ASP A 40 10.27 -12.04 10.31
C ASP A 40 9.65 -11.38 11.56
N GLY A 41 8.65 -10.51 11.38
CA GLY A 41 7.93 -9.81 12.43
C GLY A 41 8.73 -8.70 13.13
N LYS A 42 9.95 -8.37 12.66
CA LYS A 42 10.85 -7.44 13.38
C LYS A 42 10.63 -5.97 13.03
N GLN A 43 10.02 -5.71 11.88
CA GLN A 43 9.69 -4.38 11.37
C GLN A 43 8.18 -4.28 11.13
N LEU A 44 7.61 -3.11 11.43
CA LEU A 44 6.23 -2.76 11.11
C LEU A 44 6.26 -1.60 10.11
N TYR A 45 5.99 -1.91 8.85
CA TYR A 45 5.95 -0.89 7.81
C TYR A 45 4.61 -0.16 7.85
N LEU A 46 4.69 1.16 7.83
CA LEU A 46 3.57 2.06 7.61
C LEU A 46 3.83 2.82 6.31
N ALA A 47 2.86 2.81 5.42
CA ALA A 47 2.83 3.63 4.22
C ALA A 47 1.72 4.67 4.36
N LEU A 48 2.08 5.94 4.26
CA LEU A 48 1.16 7.08 4.33
C LEU A 48 1.21 7.87 3.04
N ILE A 49 0.08 8.44 2.67
CA ILE A 49 -0.04 9.37 1.55
C ILE A 49 -0.09 10.79 2.12
N ASP A 50 0.70 11.69 1.54
CA ASP A 50 0.62 13.13 1.82
C ASP A 50 -0.33 13.85 0.87
N ASP A 51 -0.58 15.13 1.15
CA ASP A 51 -1.51 15.96 0.37
C ASP A 51 -1.03 16.18 -1.08
N GLU A 52 0.26 15.96 -1.37
CA GLU A 52 0.82 15.96 -2.73
C GLU A 52 0.77 14.58 -3.41
N GLY A 53 0.16 13.59 -2.75
CA GLY A 53 0.01 12.22 -3.23
C GLY A 53 1.25 11.35 -3.05
N ARG A 54 2.36 11.88 -2.51
CA ARG A 54 3.60 11.11 -2.29
C ARG A 54 3.39 10.10 -1.20
N ILE A 55 4.05 8.95 -1.34
CA ILE A 55 3.93 7.86 -0.38
C ILE A 55 5.20 7.83 0.48
N ALA A 56 5.05 8.07 1.78
CA ALA A 56 6.12 7.89 2.75
C ALA A 56 6.03 6.50 3.37
N ILE A 57 7.14 5.75 3.34
CA ILE A 57 7.29 4.45 4.01
C ILE A 57 8.20 4.65 5.23
N GLN A 58 7.74 4.16 6.38
CA GLN A 58 8.50 4.18 7.63
C GLN A 58 8.37 2.85 8.38
N ASP A 59 9.39 2.49 9.16
CA ASP A 59 9.32 1.45 10.17
C ASP A 59 8.92 2.09 11.49
N VAL A 60 7.73 1.71 11.95
CA VAL A 60 7.08 2.29 13.12
C VAL A 60 7.74 1.81 14.41
N LEU A 61 8.28 0.58 14.44
CA LEU A 61 8.89 0.03 15.66
C LEU A 61 10.23 0.70 15.98
N SER A 62 11.02 1.00 14.95
CA SER A 62 12.28 1.73 15.09
C SER A 62 12.14 3.24 14.91
N ASN A 63 10.93 3.74 14.63
CA ASN A 63 10.65 5.14 14.28
C ASN A 63 11.58 5.70 13.19
N THR A 64 11.90 4.86 12.18
CA THR A 64 12.86 5.19 11.12
C THR A 64 12.14 5.40 9.79
N PRO A 65 12.33 6.54 9.09
CA PRO A 65 11.86 6.71 7.72
C PRO A 65 12.68 5.83 6.77
N LEU A 66 12.02 5.12 5.85
CA LEU A 66 12.69 4.26 4.87
C LEU A 66 12.77 4.97 3.51
N HIS A 67 11.62 5.26 2.91
CA HIS A 67 11.55 5.72 1.51
C HIS A 67 10.44 6.75 1.32
N ALA A 68 10.62 7.61 0.32
CA ALA A 68 9.57 8.46 -0.23
C ALA A 68 9.37 8.07 -1.70
N LEU A 69 8.20 7.54 -2.02
CA LEU A 69 7.84 7.08 -3.36
C LEU A 69 6.97 8.12 -4.06
N SER A 70 7.09 8.20 -5.38
CA SER A 70 6.28 9.10 -6.18
C SER A 70 4.80 8.68 -6.18
N GLY A 71 3.94 9.63 -5.83
CA GLY A 71 2.50 9.50 -5.95
C GLY A 71 2.00 9.52 -7.40
N PRO A 72 0.81 8.98 -7.68
CA PRO A 72 0.19 9.21 -8.98
C PRO A 72 -0.31 10.65 -9.05
N PRO A 73 -0.11 11.37 -10.17
CA PRO A 73 -0.62 12.73 -10.30
C PRO A 73 -2.16 12.73 -10.39
N GLY A 74 -2.82 13.42 -9.46
CA GLY A 74 -4.21 13.89 -9.62
C GLY A 74 -5.33 12.91 -9.28
N GLY A 75 -5.12 11.96 -8.35
CA GLY A 75 -6.20 11.12 -7.81
C GLY A 75 -5.93 10.69 -6.37
N GLU A 76 -6.96 10.21 -5.66
CA GLU A 76 -6.80 9.58 -4.34
C GLU A 76 -6.01 8.27 -4.53
N PRO A 77 -4.74 8.18 -4.10
CA PRO A 77 -3.99 6.96 -4.26
C PRO A 77 -4.56 5.93 -3.27
N SER A 78 -4.79 4.71 -3.74
CA SER A 78 -5.03 3.58 -2.85
C SER A 78 -3.76 2.76 -2.76
N ILE A 79 -3.34 2.45 -1.54
CA ILE A 79 -2.13 1.68 -1.27
C ILE A 79 -2.45 0.46 -0.41
N THR A 80 -1.74 -0.65 -0.65
CA THR A 80 -1.86 -1.85 0.18
C THR A 80 -0.58 -2.66 0.14
N PHE A 81 -0.20 -3.27 1.26
CA PHE A 81 0.96 -4.14 1.33
C PHE A 81 0.61 -5.57 0.89
N SER A 82 1.59 -6.29 0.35
CA SER A 82 1.50 -7.74 0.27
C SER A 82 1.45 -8.36 1.67
N PRO A 83 0.86 -9.56 1.84
CA PRO A 83 0.77 -10.24 3.13
C PRO A 83 2.12 -10.42 3.86
N ASN A 84 3.20 -10.58 3.11
CA ASN A 84 4.55 -10.69 3.66
C ASN A 84 5.24 -9.32 3.91
N GLY A 85 4.57 -8.20 3.65
CA GLY A 85 5.09 -6.85 3.86
C GLY A 85 6.25 -6.42 2.96
N GLN A 86 6.70 -7.27 2.03
CA GLN A 86 7.85 -6.96 1.17
C GLN A 86 7.49 -6.09 -0.04
N LYS A 87 6.21 -6.07 -0.44
CA LYS A 87 5.73 -5.32 -1.59
C LYS A 87 4.68 -4.30 -1.16
N LEU A 88 4.74 -3.11 -1.74
CA LEU A 88 3.67 -2.13 -1.67
C LEU A 88 3.03 -2.00 -3.04
N LEU A 89 1.71 -2.16 -3.08
CA LEU A 89 0.89 -1.90 -4.24
C LEU A 89 0.34 -0.49 -4.18
N GLN A 90 0.48 0.24 -5.27
CA GLN A 90 -0.07 1.58 -5.47
C GLN A 90 -1.02 1.55 -6.66
N LEU A 91 -2.25 2.01 -6.46
CA LEU A 91 -3.26 2.13 -7.50
C LEU A 91 -3.32 3.56 -8.05
N SER A 92 -3.57 3.66 -9.34
CA SER A 92 -3.74 4.91 -10.07
C SER A 92 -4.73 4.74 -11.22
N ASN A 93 -5.19 5.86 -11.78
CA ASN A 93 -6.09 5.85 -12.94
C ASN A 93 -5.47 5.15 -14.18
N GLY A 94 -4.14 5.15 -14.31
CA GLY A 94 -3.43 4.57 -15.46
C GLY A 94 -3.03 3.10 -15.28
N GLY A 95 -3.25 2.54 -14.10
CA GLY A 95 -2.69 1.24 -13.76
C GLY A 95 -2.26 1.11 -12.31
N MET A 96 -1.38 0.15 -12.08
CA MET A 96 -0.91 -0.22 -10.75
C MET A 96 0.60 -0.32 -10.76
N SER A 97 1.26 0.20 -9.74
CA SER A 97 2.70 0.06 -9.53
C SER A 97 2.96 -0.80 -8.29
N ILE A 98 3.93 -1.70 -8.41
CA ILE A 98 4.38 -2.56 -7.32
C ILE A 98 5.79 -2.14 -6.97
N TRP A 99 6.00 -1.83 -5.70
CA TRP A 99 7.26 -1.37 -5.14
C TRP A 99 7.83 -2.41 -4.19
N ASP A 100 9.14 -2.59 -4.19
CA ASP A 100 9.85 -3.31 -3.14
C ASP A 100 10.06 -2.37 -1.94
N VAL A 101 9.57 -2.78 -0.78
CA VAL A 101 9.48 -1.95 0.42
C VAL A 101 10.84 -1.65 1.01
N VAL A 102 11.78 -2.59 0.91
CA VAL A 102 13.12 -2.46 1.52
C VAL A 102 14.03 -1.58 0.67
N SER A 103 14.00 -1.76 -0.65
CA SER A 103 14.82 -1.00 -1.58
C SER A 103 14.20 0.32 -2.02
N GLY A 104 12.87 0.47 -1.88
CA GLY A 104 12.13 1.64 -2.37
C GLY A 104 12.06 1.71 -3.89
N THR A 105 12.28 0.59 -4.59
CA THR A 105 12.33 0.55 -6.05
C THR A 105 11.03 0.03 -6.64
N GLU A 106 10.60 0.60 -7.78
CA GLU A 106 9.46 0.07 -8.54
C GLU A 106 9.91 -1.23 -9.23
N VAL A 107 9.27 -2.35 -8.90
CA VAL A 107 9.59 -3.66 -9.47
C VAL A 107 8.71 -4.03 -10.65
N HIS A 108 7.45 -3.56 -10.66
CA HIS A 108 6.52 -3.81 -11.76
C HIS A 108 5.51 -2.69 -11.93
N THR A 109 5.20 -2.36 -13.18
CA THR A 109 4.07 -1.51 -13.56
C THR A 109 3.09 -2.32 -14.40
N ILE A 110 1.83 -2.35 -13.98
CA ILE A 110 0.72 -2.99 -14.71
C ILE A 110 -0.15 -1.89 -15.27
N ARG A 111 -0.03 -1.63 -16.57
CA ARG A 111 -0.91 -0.69 -17.28
C ARG A 111 -2.24 -1.36 -17.55
N SER A 112 -3.32 -0.75 -17.09
CA SER A 112 -4.66 -1.26 -17.34
C SER A 112 -5.64 -0.10 -17.14
N PRO A 113 -6.18 0.46 -18.23
CA PRO A 113 -6.97 1.69 -18.23
C PRO A 113 -8.42 1.47 -17.75
N VAL A 114 -8.69 0.37 -17.04
CA VAL A 114 -10.03 -0.03 -16.60
C VAL A 114 -10.15 0.10 -15.10
N ASP A 115 -11.35 0.45 -14.66
CA ASP A 115 -11.73 0.53 -13.26
C ASP A 115 -11.57 -0.84 -12.58
N TYR A 116 -10.77 -0.88 -11.53
CA TYR A 116 -10.60 -2.06 -10.71
C TYR A 116 -11.64 -2.06 -9.60
N TRP A 117 -12.36 -3.15 -9.44
CA TRP A 117 -13.32 -3.26 -8.33
C TRP A 117 -12.72 -4.02 -7.15
N HIS A 118 -11.87 -5.02 -7.41
CA HIS A 118 -11.28 -5.85 -6.36
C HIS A 118 -9.86 -6.31 -6.71
N LEU A 119 -9.01 -6.36 -5.67
CA LEU A 119 -7.63 -6.83 -5.71
C LEU A 119 -7.37 -7.76 -4.54
N ALA A 120 -6.60 -8.82 -4.76
CA ALA A 120 -6.15 -9.69 -3.68
C ALA A 120 -4.76 -10.26 -3.95
N PHE A 121 -3.91 -10.21 -2.94
CA PHE A 121 -2.65 -10.94 -2.94
C PHE A 121 -2.88 -12.40 -2.50
N SER A 122 -2.13 -13.32 -3.07
CA SER A 122 -2.03 -14.67 -2.51
C SER A 122 -1.35 -14.63 -1.13
N PRO A 123 -1.64 -15.57 -0.22
CA PRO A 123 -1.00 -15.61 1.11
C PRO A 123 0.54 -15.67 1.05
N ASP A 124 1.10 -16.32 0.03
CA ASP A 124 2.54 -16.40 -0.19
C ASP A 124 3.13 -15.15 -0.89
N SER A 125 2.30 -14.13 -1.15
CA SER A 125 2.66 -12.85 -1.79
C SER A 125 3.25 -12.96 -3.20
N LYS A 126 3.11 -14.12 -3.86
CA LYS A 126 3.64 -14.35 -5.21
C LYS A 126 2.68 -13.87 -6.30
N TRP A 127 1.38 -13.95 -6.03
CA TRP A 127 0.33 -13.66 -7.01
C TRP A 127 -0.50 -12.48 -6.57
N LEU A 128 -0.94 -11.70 -7.55
CA LEU A 128 -1.91 -10.63 -7.40
C LEU A 128 -3.04 -10.91 -8.40
N VAL A 129 -4.25 -11.09 -7.89
CA VAL A 129 -5.45 -11.20 -8.74
C VAL A 129 -6.18 -9.87 -8.75
N LYS A 130 -6.70 -9.51 -9.93
CA LYS A 130 -7.55 -8.35 -10.12
C LYS A 130 -8.86 -8.75 -10.78
N VAL A 131 -9.94 -8.10 -10.39
CA VAL A 131 -11.23 -8.18 -11.06
C VAL A 131 -11.59 -6.80 -11.58
N GLY A 132 -11.88 -6.73 -12.88
CA GLY A 132 -12.29 -5.51 -13.57
C GLY A 132 -12.87 -5.84 -14.93
N GLU A 133 -13.51 -4.86 -15.55
CA GLU A 133 -14.04 -5.04 -16.90
C GLU A 133 -12.89 -5.30 -17.86
N THR A 134 -13.00 -6.38 -18.63
CA THR A 134 -12.16 -6.55 -19.81
C THR A 134 -12.98 -5.98 -20.96
N LEU A 135 -12.54 -4.85 -21.53
CA LEU A 135 -13.14 -4.40 -22.79
C LEU A 135 -12.97 -5.54 -23.81
N PRO A 136 -14.01 -5.88 -24.57
CA PRO A 136 -13.88 -6.92 -25.59
C PRO A 136 -12.75 -6.54 -26.53
N GLU A 137 -11.79 -7.45 -26.69
CA GLU A 137 -10.71 -7.31 -27.68
C GLU A 137 -11.36 -7.04 -29.05
N PRO A 138 -10.94 -5.99 -29.76
CA PRO A 138 -11.41 -5.79 -31.12
C PRO A 138 -11.04 -7.02 -31.96
N PRO A 139 -11.94 -7.50 -32.84
CA PRO A 139 -11.66 -8.68 -33.64
C PRO A 139 -10.36 -8.49 -34.43
N GLY A 140 -9.34 -9.32 -34.14
CA GLY A 140 -8.05 -9.33 -34.84
C GLY A 140 -6.81 -9.09 -33.97
N ALA A 141 -6.92 -8.82 -32.66
CA ALA A 141 -5.75 -8.67 -31.80
C ALA A 141 -5.02 -10.01 -31.59
N THR A 142 -3.78 -10.12 -32.08
CA THR A 142 -2.91 -11.29 -31.87
C THR A 142 -2.18 -11.11 -30.54
N ARG A 143 -2.37 -12.06 -29.62
CA ARG A 143 -1.69 -12.09 -28.33
C ARG A 143 -0.25 -12.58 -28.54
N ILE A 144 0.73 -11.70 -28.40
CA ILE A 144 2.13 -12.11 -28.26
C ILE A 144 2.36 -12.40 -26.78
N LEU A 145 2.72 -13.66 -26.49
CA LEU A 145 3.12 -14.12 -25.16
C LEU A 145 4.53 -13.61 -24.80
#